data_AF-A0ABD3R4E8-F1
#
_entry.id   AF-A0ABD3R4E8-F1
#
_cell.length_a   1.000
_cell.length_b   1.000
_cell.length_c   1.000
_cell.angle_alpha   90.00
_cell.angle_beta   90.00
_cell.angle_gamma   90.00
#
_symmetry.space_group_name_H-M   'P 1'
#
loop_
_entity.id
_entity.type
_entity.pdbx_description
1 polymer ?
#
loop_
_entity_poly.entity_id
_entity_poly.type
_entity_poly.pdbx_seq_one_letter_code
_entity_poly.pdbx_strand_id
1 'polypeptide(L)'
;MEGALAMCTHLSLVASGLSPRPNRPDREVVFQPYSSRDAHILLQLKRTVKVVSVLNATKGGGGRGRIKTLLDGSLSAGKAARNERVVPEIRKLKEFGSDGTPPSALARVVAEAARERAVEVSVAACVARLMAMETDTAEQISRLRRWVNEIVASLGHTGGGYDRLQKEANKLFHAPTLQLREGSLSGEEIEAVAMTIEKKLISVSTSIEQR
;
A
#
# COMPACT_ATOMS: atom_id res chain seq x y z
N MET A 1 -15.82 -4.14 -9.96
CA MET A 1 -15.48 -4.29 -8.52
C MET A 1 -15.10 -5.73 -8.17
N GLU A 2 -15.99 -6.69 -8.39
CA GLU A 2 -15.76 -8.11 -8.07
C GLU A 2 -14.47 -8.69 -8.68
N GLY A 3 -14.17 -8.34 -9.94
CA GLY A 3 -12.94 -8.78 -10.60
C GLY A 3 -11.64 -8.30 -9.92
N ALA A 4 -11.59 -7.05 -9.45
CA ALA A 4 -10.42 -6.52 -8.75
C ALA A 4 -10.23 -7.21 -7.41
N LEU A 5 -11.30 -7.40 -6.64
CA LEU A 5 -11.28 -8.15 -5.39
C LEU A 5 -10.82 -9.60 -5.61
N ALA A 6 -11.37 -10.30 -6.59
CA ALA A 6 -11.01 -11.68 -6.91
C ALA A 6 -9.52 -11.80 -7.26
N MET A 7 -9.01 -10.91 -8.11
CA MET A 7 -7.60 -10.89 -8.48
C MET A 7 -6.67 -10.57 -7.30
N CYS A 8 -6.99 -9.54 -6.51
CA CYS A 8 -6.22 -9.16 -5.33
C CYS A 8 -6.16 -10.32 -4.32
N THR A 9 -7.30 -10.95 -4.05
CA THR A 9 -7.42 -12.10 -3.15
C THR A 9 -6.59 -13.27 -3.65
N HIS A 10 -6.77 -13.66 -4.91
CA HIS A 10 -6.04 -14.80 -5.48
C HIS A 10 -4.52 -14.59 -5.43
N LEU A 11 -4.02 -13.46 -5.93
CA LEU A 11 -2.58 -13.17 -5.94
C LEU A 11 -2.00 -13.09 -4.53
N SER A 12 -2.75 -12.54 -3.57
CA SER A 12 -2.31 -12.44 -2.18
C SER A 12 -2.27 -13.80 -1.49
N LEU A 13 -3.24 -14.68 -1.75
CA LEU A 13 -3.22 -16.06 -1.26
C LEU A 13 -2.03 -16.84 -1.84
N VAL A 14 -1.76 -16.70 -3.14
CA VAL A 14 -0.58 -17.32 -3.79
C VAL A 14 0.71 -16.81 -3.16
N ALA A 15 0.89 -15.49 -3.03
CA ALA A 15 2.08 -14.90 -2.46
C ALA A 15 2.30 -15.28 -0.98
N SER A 16 1.22 -15.48 -0.24
CA SER A 16 1.25 -15.94 1.15
C SER A 16 1.45 -17.44 1.31
N GLY A 17 1.44 -18.25 0.24
CA GLY A 17 1.53 -19.71 0.35
C GLY A 17 0.25 -20.37 0.86
N LEU A 18 -0.89 -19.69 0.70
CA LEU A 18 -2.21 -20.12 1.16
C LEU A 18 -3.13 -20.57 0.01
N SER A 19 -2.62 -20.57 -1.23
CA SER A 19 -3.37 -21.04 -2.40
C SER A 19 -3.11 -22.52 -2.68
N PRO A 20 -4.14 -23.28 -3.12
CA PRO A 20 -3.96 -24.61 -3.68
C PRO A 20 -2.95 -24.63 -4.83
N ARG A 21 -2.27 -25.76 -5.00
CA ARG A 21 -1.32 -25.92 -6.10
C ARG A 21 -2.07 -26.24 -7.39
N PRO A 22 -1.75 -25.58 -8.52
CA PRO A 22 -2.42 -25.86 -9.79
C PRO A 22 -2.38 -27.34 -10.18
N ASN A 23 -1.25 -28.02 -9.92
CA ASN A 23 -1.07 -29.43 -10.27
C ASN A 23 -1.74 -30.41 -9.29
N ARG A 24 -2.25 -29.94 -8.15
CA ARG A 24 -2.91 -30.74 -7.10
C ARG A 24 -3.97 -29.89 -6.39
N PRO A 25 -5.09 -29.55 -7.07
CA PRO A 25 -6.09 -28.65 -6.54
C PRO A 25 -6.79 -29.22 -5.30
N ASP A 26 -6.97 -30.55 -5.22
CA ASP A 26 -7.66 -31.22 -4.11
C ASP A 26 -6.78 -31.45 -2.88
N ARG A 27 -5.47 -31.14 -2.97
CA ARG A 27 -4.56 -31.33 -1.86
C ARG A 27 -4.72 -30.19 -0.87
N GLU A 28 -4.93 -30.55 0.41
CA GLU A 28 -4.97 -29.59 1.51
C GLU A 28 -3.73 -28.69 1.50
N VAL A 29 -3.99 -27.38 1.63
CA VAL A 29 -2.94 -26.36 1.68
C VAL A 29 -2.35 -26.36 3.08
N VAL A 30 -1.10 -26.81 3.19
CA VAL A 30 -0.34 -26.73 4.44
C VAL A 30 0.48 -25.45 4.42
N PHE A 31 0.15 -24.51 5.32
CA PHE A 31 0.88 -23.26 5.45
C PHE A 31 2.26 -23.49 6.09
N GLN A 32 3.33 -23.22 5.35
CA GLN A 32 4.71 -23.44 5.80
C GLN A 32 5.56 -22.19 5.58
N PRO A 33 5.39 -21.13 6.40
CA PRO A 33 6.00 -19.83 6.17
C PRO A 33 7.54 -19.83 6.16
N TYR A 34 8.17 -20.85 6.78
CA TYR A 34 9.62 -21.03 6.83
C TYR A 34 10.16 -22.02 5.79
N SER A 35 9.30 -22.59 4.94
CA SER A 35 9.74 -23.46 3.86
C SER A 35 10.52 -22.65 2.81
N SER A 36 11.65 -23.21 2.36
CA SER A 36 12.45 -22.65 1.26
C SER A 36 11.63 -22.50 -0.03
N ARG A 37 10.67 -23.40 -0.27
CA ARG A 37 9.75 -23.35 -1.42
C ARG A 37 8.88 -22.10 -1.37
N ASP A 38 8.28 -21.81 -0.22
CA ASP A 38 7.38 -20.66 -0.04
C ASP A 38 8.15 -19.34 -0.07
N ALA A 39 9.39 -19.33 0.44
CA ALA A 39 10.30 -18.20 0.31
C ALA A 39 10.65 -17.90 -1.16
N HIS A 40 10.77 -18.94 -2.00
CA HIS A 40 11.10 -18.78 -3.42
C HIS A 40 10.00 -18.05 -4.21
N ILE A 41 8.72 -18.34 -3.94
CA ILE A 41 7.59 -17.64 -4.59
C ILE A 41 7.65 -16.13 -4.29
N LEU A 42 7.90 -15.76 -3.03
CA LEU A 42 8.01 -14.35 -2.63
C LEU A 42 9.20 -13.66 -3.31
N LEU A 43 10.32 -14.37 -3.49
CA LEU A 43 11.49 -13.87 -4.20
C LEU A 43 11.19 -13.65 -5.70
N GLN A 44 10.50 -14.59 -6.34
CA GLN A 44 10.06 -14.45 -7.73
C GLN A 44 9.13 -13.24 -7.88
N LEU A 45 8.14 -13.09 -7.00
CA LEU A 45 7.23 -11.95 -7.00
C LEU A 45 7.97 -10.62 -6.82
N LYS A 46 8.94 -10.55 -5.89
CA LYS A 46 9.79 -9.37 -5.71
C LYS A 46 10.58 -9.01 -6.97
N ARG A 47 11.10 -10.00 -7.70
CA ARG A 47 11.81 -9.78 -8.97
C ARG A 47 10.84 -9.26 -10.04
N THR A 48 9.64 -9.82 -10.15
CA THR A 48 8.60 -9.37 -11.08
C THR A 48 8.19 -7.92 -10.82
N VAL A 49 7.95 -7.54 -9.55
CA VAL A 49 7.66 -6.15 -9.16
C VAL A 49 8.76 -5.18 -9.63
N LYS A 50 10.03 -5.55 -9.47
CA LYS A 50 11.16 -4.74 -9.92
C LYS A 50 11.16 -4.53 -11.42
N VAL A 51 10.95 -5.60 -12.20
CA VAL A 51 10.89 -5.53 -13.67
C VAL A 51 9.75 -4.61 -14.11
N VAL A 52 8.54 -4.79 -13.55
CA VAL A 52 7.40 -3.92 -13.87
C VAL A 52 7.68 -2.46 -13.51
N SER A 53 8.35 -2.20 -12.38
CA SER A 53 8.70 -0.83 -11.97
C SER A 53 9.65 -0.14 -12.97
N VAL A 54 10.67 -0.84 -13.47
CA VAL A 54 11.60 -0.31 -14.49
C VAL A 54 10.87 -0.06 -15.81
N LEU A 55 9.98 -0.97 -16.20
CA LEU A 55 9.18 -0.81 -17.41
C LEU A 55 8.19 0.37 -17.28
N ASN A 56 7.68 0.66 -16.09
CA ASN A 56 6.78 1.81 -15.87
C ASN A 56 7.48 3.15 -16.01
N ALA A 57 8.75 3.24 -15.62
CA ALA A 57 9.54 4.47 -15.76
C ALA A 57 9.84 4.84 -17.23
N THR A 58 9.81 3.86 -18.14
CA THR A 58 10.24 4.04 -19.54
C THR A 58 9.11 4.25 -20.53
N LYS A 59 7.87 3.88 -20.20
CA LYS A 59 6.69 4.09 -21.08
C LYS A 59 5.55 4.64 -20.22
N GLY A 60 5.17 5.90 -20.43
CA GLY A 60 4.13 6.62 -19.67
C GLY A 60 2.69 6.12 -19.84
N GLY A 61 2.46 4.80 -19.87
CA GLY A 61 1.15 4.19 -20.08
C GLY A 61 0.41 3.87 -18.78
N GLY A 62 -0.79 4.43 -18.63
CA GLY A 62 -1.65 4.30 -17.43
C GLY A 62 -2.06 2.87 -17.03
N GLY A 63 -2.04 1.91 -17.97
CA GLY A 63 -2.41 0.50 -17.67
C GLY A 63 -1.40 -0.24 -16.78
N ARG A 64 -0.11 0.15 -16.79
CA ARG A 64 0.91 -0.56 -16.02
C ARG A 64 0.93 -0.21 -14.53
N GLY A 65 0.29 0.89 -14.14
CA GLY A 65 0.09 1.26 -12.73
C GLY A 65 -0.74 0.20 -11.99
N ARG A 66 -1.80 -0.29 -12.61
CA ARG A 66 -2.70 -1.31 -12.03
C ARG A 66 -2.00 -2.64 -11.79
N ILE A 67 -1.23 -3.12 -12.77
CA ILE A 67 -0.45 -4.37 -12.64
C ILE A 67 0.54 -4.23 -11.48
N LYS A 68 1.26 -3.09 -11.40
CA LYS A 68 2.17 -2.84 -10.30
C LYS A 68 1.44 -2.84 -8.95
N THR A 69 0.29 -2.19 -8.84
CA THR A 69 -0.54 -2.16 -7.61
C THR A 69 -0.95 -3.57 -7.16
N LEU A 70 -1.34 -4.45 -8.09
CA LEU A 70 -1.68 -5.85 -7.80
C LEU A 70 -0.47 -6.64 -7.29
N LEU A 71 0.68 -6.48 -7.92
CA LEU A 71 1.91 -7.18 -7.54
C LEU A 71 2.46 -6.65 -6.20
N ASP A 72 2.37 -5.35 -5.94
CA ASP A 72 2.76 -4.77 -4.65
C ASP A 72 1.82 -5.22 -3.53
N GLY A 73 0.51 -5.27 -3.79
CA GLY A 73 -0.49 -5.76 -2.83
C GLY A 73 -0.22 -7.21 -2.43
N SER A 74 -0.03 -8.09 -3.41
CA SER A 74 0.31 -9.50 -3.16
C SER A 74 1.67 -9.68 -2.47
N LEU A 75 2.69 -8.89 -2.85
CA LEU A 75 4.00 -8.91 -2.18
C LEU A 75 3.90 -8.46 -0.73
N SER A 76 3.09 -7.43 -0.45
CA SER A 76 2.81 -6.96 0.90
C SER A 76 2.14 -8.06 1.73
N ALA A 77 1.09 -8.69 1.19
CA ALA A 77 0.40 -9.80 1.84
C ALA A 77 1.36 -10.95 2.20
N GLY A 78 2.18 -11.39 1.23
CA GLY A 78 3.13 -12.47 1.45
C GLY A 78 4.21 -12.13 2.49
N LYS A 79 4.67 -10.88 2.55
CA LYS A 79 5.60 -10.43 3.60
C LYS A 79 4.93 -10.40 4.97
N ALA A 80 3.74 -9.84 5.05
CA ALA A 80 2.98 -9.70 6.30
C ALA A 80 2.62 -11.07 6.89
N ALA A 81 2.20 -12.02 6.05
CA ALA A 81 1.88 -13.39 6.47
C ALA A 81 3.08 -14.15 7.09
N ARG A 82 4.31 -13.70 6.80
CA ARG A 82 5.57 -14.28 7.31
C ARG A 82 6.24 -13.41 8.37
N ASN A 83 5.55 -12.37 8.86
CA ASN A 83 6.08 -11.45 9.85
C ASN A 83 5.47 -11.76 11.23
N GLU A 84 6.29 -12.16 12.19
CA GLU A 84 5.85 -12.48 13.57
C GLU A 84 5.18 -11.31 14.30
N ARG A 85 5.48 -10.07 13.90
CA ARG A 85 4.81 -8.90 14.50
C ARG A 85 3.36 -8.76 14.01
N VAL A 86 3.06 -9.26 12.82
CA VAL A 86 1.72 -9.19 12.20
C VAL A 86 0.93 -10.47 12.50
N VAL A 87 1.57 -11.62 12.39
CA VAL A 87 0.99 -12.94 12.65
C VAL A 87 1.83 -13.67 13.70
N PRO A 88 1.69 -13.36 15.01
CA PRO A 88 2.49 -13.98 16.07
C PRO A 88 2.40 -15.51 16.11
N GLU A 89 1.29 -16.09 15.67
CA GLU A 89 1.00 -17.51 15.65
C GLU A 89 2.01 -18.31 14.82
N ILE A 90 2.64 -17.68 13.80
CA ILE A 90 3.66 -18.34 12.97
C ILE A 90 4.89 -18.76 13.77
N ARG A 91 5.12 -18.20 14.97
CA ARG A 91 6.23 -18.65 15.84
C ARG A 91 6.10 -20.12 16.21
N LYS A 92 4.86 -20.62 16.36
CA LYS A 92 4.57 -22.03 16.67
C LYS A 92 5.04 -22.97 15.55
N LEU A 93 5.16 -22.47 14.31
CA LEU A 93 5.61 -23.28 13.18
C LEU A 93 7.15 -23.35 13.06
N LYS A 94 7.92 -22.59 13.87
CA LYS A 94 9.39 -22.56 13.76
C LYS A 94 10.04 -23.89 14.10
N GLU A 95 9.50 -24.63 15.06
CA GLU A 95 10.05 -25.91 15.50
C GLU A 95 10.06 -26.98 14.40
N PHE A 96 9.17 -26.84 13.41
CA PHE A 96 9.11 -27.75 12.26
C PHE A 96 10.09 -27.35 11.15
N GLY A 97 10.67 -26.15 11.17
CA GLY A 97 11.72 -25.74 10.23
C GLY A 97 11.34 -25.84 8.76
N SER A 98 12.33 -26.07 7.90
CA SER A 98 12.18 -26.20 6.44
C SER A 98 11.64 -27.56 6.00
N ASP A 99 11.95 -28.62 6.76
CA ASP A 99 11.78 -30.01 6.34
C ASP A 99 10.74 -30.76 7.19
N GLY A 100 10.30 -30.17 8.30
CA GLY A 100 9.24 -30.71 9.14
C GLY A 100 7.86 -30.36 8.61
N THR A 101 6.95 -31.32 8.71
CA THR A 101 5.53 -31.10 8.44
C THR A 101 4.82 -30.80 9.75
N PRO A 102 4.30 -29.58 9.96
CA PRO A 102 3.53 -29.29 11.17
C PRO A 102 2.24 -30.11 11.21
N PRO A 103 1.69 -30.42 12.40
CA PRO A 103 0.37 -31.02 12.53
C PRO A 103 -0.69 -30.19 11.77
N SER A 104 -1.55 -30.84 10.98
CA SER A 104 -2.52 -30.14 10.13
C SER A 104 -3.42 -29.17 10.91
N ALA A 105 -3.84 -29.56 12.12
CA ALA A 105 -4.64 -28.70 12.99
C ALA A 105 -3.92 -27.40 13.36
N LEU A 106 -2.62 -27.48 13.67
CA LEU A 106 -1.81 -26.29 13.97
C LEU A 106 -1.59 -25.45 12.71
N ALA A 107 -1.25 -26.09 11.59
CA ALA A 107 -1.03 -25.40 10.32
C ALA A 107 -2.29 -24.63 9.88
N ARG A 108 -3.47 -25.21 10.05
CA ARG A 108 -4.76 -24.58 9.73
C ARG A 108 -5.03 -23.35 10.59
N VAL A 109 -4.89 -23.45 11.91
CA VAL A 109 -5.09 -22.31 12.83
C VAL A 109 -4.15 -21.15 12.48
N VAL A 110 -2.88 -21.45 12.16
CA VAL A 110 -1.92 -20.42 11.78
C VAL A 110 -2.21 -19.85 10.39
N ALA A 111 -2.69 -20.67 9.46
CA ALA A 111 -3.11 -20.24 8.12
C ALA A 111 -4.31 -19.28 8.17
N GLU A 112 -5.31 -19.58 9.01
CA GLU A 112 -6.46 -18.70 9.25
C GLU A 112 -6.01 -17.36 9.82
N ALA A 113 -5.16 -17.35 10.85
CA ALA A 113 -4.61 -16.13 11.41
C ALA A 113 -3.81 -15.30 10.37
N ALA A 114 -3.01 -15.97 9.53
CA ALA A 114 -2.28 -15.31 8.45
C ALA A 114 -3.21 -14.74 7.37
N ARG A 115 -4.30 -15.43 7.05
CA ARG A 115 -5.31 -14.94 6.12
C ARG A 115 -5.96 -13.66 6.65
N GLU A 116 -6.50 -13.69 7.85
CA GLU A 116 -7.23 -12.55 8.45
C GLU A 116 -6.31 -11.34 8.66
N ARG A 117 -5.16 -11.53 9.31
CA ARG A 117 -4.32 -10.40 9.75
C ARG A 117 -3.38 -9.86 8.69
N ALA A 118 -3.07 -10.64 7.66
CA ALA A 118 -2.14 -10.21 6.61
C ALA A 118 -2.78 -10.15 5.22
N VAL A 119 -3.44 -11.22 4.78
CA VAL A 119 -3.99 -11.30 3.42
C VAL A 119 -5.15 -10.34 3.26
N GLU A 120 -6.17 -10.43 4.10
CA GLU A 120 -7.41 -9.63 3.95
C GLU A 120 -7.14 -8.14 4.09
N VAL A 121 -6.30 -7.74 5.05
CA VAL A 121 -5.83 -6.34 5.20
C VAL A 121 -5.11 -5.85 3.94
N SER A 122 -4.20 -6.66 3.37
CA SER A 122 -3.46 -6.28 2.16
C SER A 122 -4.33 -6.23 0.92
N VAL A 123 -5.32 -7.13 0.83
CA VAL A 123 -6.33 -7.16 -0.24
C VAL A 123 -7.18 -5.90 -0.19
N ALA A 124 -7.72 -5.54 0.98
CA ALA A 124 -8.52 -4.34 1.16
C ALA A 124 -7.74 -3.09 0.73
N ALA A 125 -6.50 -2.94 1.18
CA ALA A 125 -5.63 -1.83 0.78
C ALA A 125 -5.30 -1.83 -0.73
N CYS A 126 -5.14 -3.01 -1.35
CA CYS A 126 -4.89 -3.12 -2.79
C CYS A 126 -6.12 -2.72 -3.60
N VAL A 127 -7.31 -3.18 -3.20
CA VAL A 127 -8.58 -2.81 -3.83
C VAL A 127 -8.83 -1.31 -3.69
N ALA A 128 -8.62 -0.73 -2.50
CA ALA A 128 -8.75 0.72 -2.29
C ALA A 128 -7.85 1.52 -3.25
N ARG A 129 -6.59 1.12 -3.43
CA ARG A 129 -5.68 1.72 -4.41
C ARG A 129 -6.18 1.61 -5.85
N LEU A 130 -6.71 0.45 -6.24
CA LEU A 130 -7.24 0.26 -7.59
C LEU A 130 -8.48 1.14 -7.82
N MET A 131 -9.33 1.30 -6.81
CA MET A 131 -10.49 2.19 -6.87
C MET A 131 -10.09 3.66 -6.94
N ALA A 132 -9.08 4.06 -6.17
CA ALA A 132 -8.50 5.40 -6.29
C ALA A 132 -7.99 5.68 -7.73
N MET A 133 -7.47 4.66 -8.42
CA MET A 133 -7.06 4.80 -9.83
C MET A 133 -8.22 4.87 -10.83
N GLU A 134 -9.43 4.45 -10.46
CA GLU A 134 -10.62 4.50 -11.32
C GLU A 134 -11.50 5.73 -11.08
N THR A 135 -11.27 6.44 -9.98
CA THR A 135 -11.99 7.65 -9.58
C THR A 135 -11.25 8.92 -10.00
N ASP A 136 -11.87 10.09 -9.78
CA ASP A 136 -11.31 11.42 -10.05
C ASP A 136 -10.13 11.81 -9.14
N THR A 137 -9.38 10.84 -8.58
CA THR A 137 -8.24 11.06 -7.69
C THR A 137 -7.21 12.02 -8.29
N ALA A 138 -6.97 11.96 -9.60
CA ALA A 138 -6.06 12.89 -10.28
C ALA A 138 -6.56 14.33 -10.24
N GLU A 139 -7.86 14.54 -10.46
CA GLU A 139 -8.49 15.86 -10.37
C GLU A 139 -8.53 16.34 -8.91
N GLN A 140 -8.84 15.46 -7.96
CA GLN A 140 -8.81 15.74 -6.53
C GLN A 140 -7.43 16.22 -6.05
N ILE A 141 -6.35 15.53 -6.44
CA ILE A 141 -4.97 15.95 -6.16
C ILE A 141 -4.67 17.32 -6.80
N SER A 142 -5.16 17.55 -8.02
CA SER A 142 -4.95 18.80 -8.75
C SER A 142 -5.69 19.96 -8.09
N ARG A 143 -6.93 19.74 -7.62
CA ARG A 143 -7.73 20.71 -6.87
C ARG A 143 -7.07 21.06 -5.54
N LEU A 144 -6.65 20.07 -4.75
CA LEU A 144 -5.95 20.32 -3.49
C LEU A 144 -4.65 21.10 -3.71
N ARG A 145 -3.89 20.77 -4.76
CA ARG A 145 -2.66 21.51 -5.11
C ARG A 145 -2.95 22.97 -5.45
N ARG A 146 -3.98 23.21 -6.27
CA ARG A 146 -4.39 24.57 -6.66
C ARG A 146 -4.71 25.40 -5.43
N TRP A 147 -5.53 24.87 -4.53
CA TRP A 147 -5.90 25.53 -3.28
C TRP A 147 -4.68 25.85 -2.41
N VAL A 148 -3.81 24.87 -2.16
CA VAL A 148 -2.59 25.10 -1.35
C VAL A 148 -1.71 26.18 -1.97
N ASN A 149 -1.58 26.21 -3.30
CA ASN A 149 -0.81 27.25 -3.98
C ASN A 149 -1.46 28.63 -3.87
N GLU A 150 -2.78 28.73 -3.92
CA GLU A 150 -3.52 29.99 -3.71
C GLU A 150 -3.29 30.54 -2.29
N ILE A 151 -3.28 29.66 -1.28
CA ILE A 151 -2.95 30.03 0.11
C ILE A 151 -1.50 30.51 0.22
N VAL A 152 -0.54 29.79 -0.37
CA VAL A 152 0.87 30.21 -0.33
C VAL A 152 1.05 31.54 -1.03
N ALA A 153 0.37 31.75 -2.17
CA ALA A 153 0.39 33.01 -2.88
C ALA A 153 -0.14 34.14 -1.99
N SER A 154 -1.33 33.98 -1.37
CA SER A 154 -1.93 35.03 -0.52
C SER A 154 -1.10 35.37 0.72
N LEU A 155 -0.40 34.39 1.31
CA LEU A 155 0.48 34.60 2.47
C LEU A 155 1.87 35.14 2.10
N GLY A 156 2.30 34.96 0.84
CA GLY A 156 3.69 35.17 0.40
C GLY A 156 3.98 36.51 -0.28
N HIS A 157 3.13 37.53 -0.12
CA HIS A 157 3.26 38.81 -0.86
C HIS A 157 4.39 39.73 -0.37
N THR A 158 5.04 39.44 0.77
CA THR A 158 6.02 40.32 1.40
C THR A 158 7.38 39.63 1.61
N GLY A 159 8.24 39.66 0.57
CA GLY A 159 9.67 39.36 0.69
C GLY A 159 10.09 37.88 0.55
N GLY A 160 11.34 37.57 0.95
CA GLY A 160 11.98 36.25 0.77
C GLY A 160 11.35 35.07 1.54
N GLY A 161 10.20 35.28 2.20
CA GLY A 161 9.45 34.24 2.91
C GLY A 161 8.71 33.27 2.00
N TYR A 162 8.45 33.63 0.74
CA TYR A 162 7.71 32.81 -0.22
C TYR A 162 8.33 31.42 -0.40
N ASP A 163 9.64 31.34 -0.66
CA ASP A 163 10.33 30.06 -0.89
C ASP A 163 10.25 29.13 0.33
N ARG A 164 10.28 29.70 1.54
CA ARG A 164 10.17 28.94 2.78
C ARG A 164 8.75 28.42 3.00
N LEU A 165 7.74 29.25 2.73
CA LEU A 165 6.34 28.85 2.76
C LEU A 165 6.02 27.78 1.72
N GLN A 166 6.49 27.93 0.48
CA GLN A 166 6.29 26.94 -0.58
C GLN A 166 6.93 25.60 -0.22
N LYS A 167 8.13 25.60 0.39
CA LYS A 167 8.78 24.37 0.86
C LYS A 167 7.95 23.67 1.93
N GLU A 168 7.41 24.40 2.90
CA GLU A 168 6.57 23.79 3.95
C GLU A 168 5.21 23.32 3.38
N ALA A 169 4.62 24.07 2.45
CA ALA A 169 3.40 23.66 1.75
C ALA A 169 3.60 22.34 1.00
N ASN A 170 4.71 22.20 0.25
CA ASN A 170 5.05 20.96 -0.44
C ASN A 170 5.19 19.77 0.52
N LYS A 171 5.77 20.00 1.71
CA LYS A 171 5.91 19.00 2.76
C LYS A 171 4.56 18.60 3.36
N LEU A 172 3.69 19.57 3.66
CA LEU A 172 2.34 19.34 4.17
C LEU A 172 1.43 18.64 3.16
N PHE A 173 1.61 18.92 1.86
CA PHE A 173 0.85 18.34 0.76
C PHE A 173 1.23 16.88 0.45
N HIS A 174 2.43 16.45 0.85
CA HIS A 174 2.94 15.11 0.51
C HIS A 174 2.07 13.98 1.07
N ALA A 175 1.74 14.02 2.37
CA ALA A 175 0.96 12.96 3.01
C ALA A 175 -0.48 12.84 2.46
N PRO A 176 -1.26 13.93 2.31
CA PRO A 176 -2.58 13.87 1.67
C PRO A 176 -2.55 13.34 0.24
N THR A 177 -1.53 13.71 -0.55
CA THR A 177 -1.37 13.19 -1.91
C THR A 177 -1.18 11.67 -1.91
N LEU A 178 -0.42 11.14 -0.96
CA LEU A 178 -0.26 9.70 -0.80
C LEU A 178 -1.58 9.04 -0.38
N GLN A 179 -2.29 9.62 0.59
CA GLN A 179 -3.57 9.07 1.06
C GLN A 179 -4.64 9.01 -0.05
N LEU A 180 -4.74 10.06 -0.87
CA LEU A 180 -5.61 10.06 -2.06
C LEU A 180 -5.25 8.93 -3.03
N ARG A 181 -3.95 8.76 -3.33
CA ARG A 181 -3.47 7.67 -4.21
C ARG A 181 -3.68 6.29 -3.60
N GLU A 182 -3.69 6.21 -2.28
CA GLU A 182 -3.92 4.99 -1.51
C GLU A 182 -5.41 4.64 -1.39
N GLY A 183 -6.29 5.59 -1.71
CA GLY A 183 -7.73 5.47 -1.46
C GLY A 183 -8.10 5.54 0.02
N SER A 184 -7.21 6.07 0.87
CA SER A 184 -7.42 6.23 2.31
C SER A 184 -7.95 7.61 2.69
N LEU A 185 -7.90 8.57 1.76
CA LEU A 185 -8.58 9.87 1.88
C LEU A 185 -9.68 9.94 0.82
N SER A 186 -10.90 10.24 1.23
CA SER A 186 -12.03 10.44 0.33
C SER A 186 -12.06 11.87 -0.24
N GLY A 187 -12.80 12.06 -1.33
CA GLY A 187 -13.00 13.38 -1.93
C GLY A 187 -13.68 14.39 -1.01
N GLU A 188 -14.53 13.91 -0.10
CA GLU A 188 -15.29 14.72 0.86
C GLU A 188 -14.38 15.31 1.95
N GLU A 189 -13.27 14.64 2.25
CA GLU A 189 -12.32 15.06 3.29
C GLU A 189 -11.28 16.08 2.80
N ILE A 190 -11.21 16.35 1.49
CA ILE A 190 -10.19 17.21 0.87
C ILE A 190 -10.24 18.63 1.44
N GLU A 191 -11.44 19.17 1.64
CA GLU A 191 -11.64 20.52 2.18
C GLU A 191 -11.14 20.62 3.63
N ALA A 192 -11.47 19.64 4.48
CA ALA A 192 -10.97 19.59 5.85
C ALA A 192 -9.43 19.50 5.91
N VAL A 193 -8.83 18.74 4.99
CA VAL A 193 -7.37 18.66 4.85
C VAL A 193 -6.78 20.00 4.40
N ALA A 194 -7.39 20.67 3.42
CA ALA A 194 -6.95 21.98 2.94
C ALA A 194 -6.96 23.01 4.07
N MET A 195 -8.04 23.07 4.86
CA MET A 195 -8.16 23.94 6.04
C MET A 195 -7.07 23.65 7.09
N THR A 196 -6.71 22.38 7.27
CA THR A 196 -5.64 21.98 8.19
C THR A 196 -4.27 22.45 7.70
N ILE A 197 -4.02 22.36 6.38
CA ILE A 197 -2.79 22.86 5.77
C ILE A 197 -2.73 24.38 5.89
N GLU A 198 -3.82 25.07 5.59
CA GLU A 198 -3.93 26.53 5.68
C GLU A 198 -3.56 27.04 7.07
N LYS A 199 -4.18 26.49 8.12
CA LYS A 199 -3.88 26.85 9.52
C LYS A 199 -2.39 26.70 9.85
N LYS A 200 -1.76 25.63 9.36
CA LYS A 200 -0.32 25.40 9.56
C LYS A 200 0.53 26.42 8.80
N LEU A 201 0.16 26.74 7.55
CA LEU A 201 0.88 27.72 6.75
C LEU A 201 0.78 29.13 7.31
N ILE A 202 -0.39 29.53 7.84
CA ILE A 202 -0.56 30.79 8.56
C ILE A 202 0.37 30.86 9.77
N SER A 203 0.43 29.79 10.59
CA SER A 203 1.33 29.74 11.74
C SER A 203 2.82 29.85 11.34
N VAL A 204 3.21 29.27 10.21
CA VAL A 204 4.58 29.38 9.69
C VAL A 204 4.86 30.78 9.14
N SER A 205 3.90 31.39 8.43
CA SER A 205 4.01 32.76 7.90
C SER A 205 4.25 33.77 9.02
N THR A 206 3.42 33.73 10.08
CA THR A 206 3.61 34.61 11.26
C THR A 206 4.96 34.43 11.94
N SER A 207 5.50 33.21 11.96
CA SER A 207 6.83 32.92 12.52
C SER A 207 7.99 33.42 11.65
N ILE A 208 7.75 33.66 10.36
CA ILE A 208 8.75 34.21 9.43
C ILE A 208 8.83 35.73 9.60
N GLU A 209 7.71 36.41 9.78
CA GLU A 209 7.64 37.87 9.93
C GLU A 209 8.28 38.39 11.23
N GLN A 210 8.37 37.54 12.26
CA GLN A 210 9.00 37.88 13.55
C GLN A 210 10.54 37.79 13.54
N ARG A 211 11.16 37.41 12.42
CA ARG A 211 12.62 37.26 12.29
C ARG A 211 13.21 38.32 11.38
#